data_AF-A0A1F2PCY3-F1
#
_entry.id   AF-A0A1F2PCY3-F1
#
_cell.length_a   1.000
_cell.length_b   1.000
_cell.length_c   1.000
_cell.angle_alpha   90.00
_cell.angle_beta   90.00
_cell.angle_gamma   90.00
#
_symmetry.space_group_name_H-M   'P 1'
#
loop_
_entity.id
_entity.type
_entity.pdbx_description
1 polymer ?
#
loop_
_entity_poly.entity_id
_entity_poly.type
_entity_poly.pdbx_seq_one_letter_code
_entity_poly.pdbx_strand_id
1 'polypeptide(L)'
;MPEDHQKYLEWNGDRFIEWAHKIGPHTVTTVKSVLASFKVEQQGYKSCVDLLKLADKYSVNRLEAACKKALSYTPHPSYKSVKNILTTGQDKLSDQPEKDHESSVENQYGYTRGASYYGGKHHDE
;
A
#
# COMPACT_ATOMS: atom_id res chain seq x y z
N MET A 1 -3.86 33.39 17.18
CA MET A 1 -4.00 31.98 16.78
C MET A 1 -3.09 31.78 15.58
N PRO A 2 -2.13 30.83 15.56
CA PRO A 2 -1.18 30.79 14.45
C PRO A 2 -1.81 30.15 13.22
N GLU A 3 -1.59 30.80 12.08
CA GLU A 3 -2.24 30.62 10.78
C GLU A 3 -1.56 29.52 9.93
N ASP A 4 -0.62 28.77 10.52
CA ASP A 4 0.16 27.73 9.84
C ASP A 4 -0.62 26.44 9.54
N HIS A 5 -1.86 26.30 10.01
CA HIS A 5 -2.71 25.17 9.66
C HIS A 5 -3.45 25.34 8.32
N GLN A 6 -3.54 26.56 7.77
CA GLN A 6 -4.30 26.80 6.53
C GLN A 6 -3.58 26.31 5.28
N LYS A 7 -2.24 26.22 5.28
CA LYS A 7 -1.47 25.66 4.16
C LYS A 7 -1.50 24.14 4.07
N TYR A 8 -1.89 23.45 5.13
CA TYR A 8 -2.11 21.99 5.10
C TYR A 8 -3.48 21.61 4.51
N LEU A 9 -4.41 22.56 4.38
CA LEU A 9 -5.71 22.37 3.71
C LEU A 9 -5.62 22.34 2.18
N GLU A 10 -4.49 22.72 1.58
CA GLU A 10 -4.37 22.76 0.10
C GLU A 10 -3.98 21.41 -0.54
N TRP A 11 -3.63 20.40 0.26
CA TRP A 11 -3.56 19.02 -0.21
C TRP A 11 -4.97 18.43 -0.26
N ASN A 12 -5.76 18.92 -1.21
CA ASN A 12 -7.14 18.49 -1.44
C ASN A 12 -7.15 17.06 -1.99
N GLY A 13 -7.83 16.14 -1.30
CA GLY A 13 -8.12 14.79 -1.80
C GLY A 13 -8.62 14.76 -3.25
N ASP A 14 -9.38 15.80 -3.61
CA ASP A 14 -9.92 16.03 -4.95
C ASP A 14 -8.83 16.13 -6.03
N ARG A 15 -7.71 16.79 -5.74
CA ARG A 15 -6.59 16.96 -6.68
C ARG A 15 -5.94 15.61 -7.04
N PHE A 16 -5.89 14.69 -6.08
CA PHE A 16 -5.43 13.32 -6.34
C PHE A 16 -6.40 12.55 -7.21
N ILE A 17 -7.71 12.78 -7.04
CA ILE A 17 -8.76 12.17 -7.85
C ILE A 17 -8.66 12.71 -9.29
N GLU A 18 -8.48 14.01 -9.49
CA GLU A 18 -8.27 14.60 -10.83
C GLU A 18 -7.04 14.02 -11.55
N TRP A 19 -5.92 13.84 -10.85
CA TRP A 19 -4.75 13.19 -11.43
C TRP A 19 -4.98 11.72 -11.73
N ALA A 20 -5.67 11.00 -10.84
CA ALA A 20 -6.05 9.62 -11.09
C ALA A 20 -6.96 9.50 -12.33
N HIS A 21 -7.84 10.48 -12.57
CA HIS A 21 -8.67 10.53 -13.77
C HIS A 21 -7.86 10.65 -15.06
N LYS A 22 -6.70 11.33 -15.03
CA LYS A 22 -5.78 11.40 -16.17
C LYS A 22 -5.07 10.07 -16.46
N ILE A 23 -4.97 9.20 -15.46
CA ILE A 23 -4.31 7.90 -15.58
C ILE A 23 -5.31 6.85 -16.06
N GLY A 24 -6.45 6.73 -15.38
CA GLY A 24 -7.47 5.74 -15.72
C GLY A 24 -8.53 5.51 -14.63
N PRO A 25 -9.68 4.89 -14.97
CA PRO A 25 -10.80 4.69 -14.05
C PRO A 25 -10.44 3.77 -12.88
N HIS A 26 -9.62 2.74 -13.10
CA HIS A 26 -9.19 1.81 -12.04
C HIS A 26 -8.27 2.48 -11.02
N THR A 27 -7.44 3.43 -11.47
CA THR A 27 -6.59 4.24 -10.60
C THR A 27 -7.42 5.17 -9.73
N VAL A 28 -8.47 5.78 -10.29
CA VAL A 28 -9.42 6.62 -9.51
C VAL A 28 -10.06 5.82 -8.38
N THR A 29 -10.60 4.63 -8.68
CA THR A 29 -11.20 3.76 -7.67
C THR A 29 -10.21 3.39 -6.58
N THR A 30 -8.97 3.08 -6.97
CA THR A 30 -7.90 2.78 -6.01
C THR A 30 -7.60 3.97 -5.09
N VAL A 31 -7.42 5.17 -5.65
CA VAL A 31 -7.14 6.39 -4.86
C VAL A 31 -8.31 6.71 -3.91
N LYS A 32 -9.55 6.57 -4.37
CA LYS A 32 -10.74 6.75 -3.52
C LYS A 32 -10.80 5.72 -2.39
N SER A 33 -10.55 4.44 -2.68
CA SER A 33 -10.52 3.38 -1.67
C SER A 33 -9.41 3.59 -0.64
N VAL A 34 -8.23 4.04 -1.08
CA VAL A 34 -7.10 4.38 -0.20
C VAL A 34 -7.49 5.53 0.72
N LEU A 35 -8.01 6.64 0.19
CA LEU A 35 -8.46 7.78 0.99
C LEU A 35 -9.54 7.38 2.00
N ALA A 36 -10.51 6.56 1.58
CA ALA A 36 -11.58 6.07 2.46
C ALA A 36 -11.09 5.10 3.56
N SER A 37 -9.97 4.41 3.33
CA SER A 37 -9.40 3.46 4.29
C SER A 37 -8.61 4.14 5.41
N PHE A 38 -8.13 5.37 5.21
CA PHE A 38 -7.39 6.10 6.24
C PHE A 38 -8.31 6.99 7.07
N LYS A 39 -8.30 6.79 8.39
CA LYS A 39 -9.04 7.61 9.36
C LYS A 39 -8.46 9.02 9.51
N VAL A 40 -7.18 9.20 9.15
CA VAL A 40 -6.46 10.48 9.17
C VAL A 40 -5.97 10.77 7.75
N GLU A 41 -6.51 11.82 7.15
CA GLU A 41 -6.27 12.18 5.75
C GLU A 41 -4.76 12.36 5.44
N GLN A 42 -4.00 12.90 6.40
CA GLN A 42 -2.54 13.05 6.28
C GLN A 42 -1.79 11.74 6.04
N GLN A 43 -2.27 10.61 6.58
CA GLN A 43 -1.66 9.30 6.39
C GLN A 43 -1.93 8.74 4.98
N GLY A 44 -3.08 9.10 4.39
CA GLY A 44 -3.46 8.76 3.02
C GLY A 44 -2.73 9.59 1.97
N TYR A 45 -2.39 10.85 2.27
CA TYR A 45 -1.72 11.74 1.31
C TYR A 45 -0.37 11.24 0.86
N LYS A 46 0.48 10.81 1.80
CA LYS A 46 1.78 10.23 1.44
C LYS A 46 1.60 9.06 0.50
N SER A 47 0.62 8.19 0.77
CA SER A 47 0.33 7.00 -0.04
C SER A 47 -0.21 7.36 -1.42
N CYS A 48 -1.07 8.37 -1.54
CA CYS A 48 -1.58 8.86 -2.82
C CYS A 48 -0.47 9.48 -3.67
N VAL A 49 0.39 10.31 -3.08
CA VAL A 49 1.56 10.89 -3.76
C VAL A 49 2.50 9.79 -4.26
N ASP A 50 2.81 8.82 -3.41
CA ASP A 50 3.69 7.71 -3.77
C ASP A 50 3.08 6.87 -4.91
N LEU A 51 1.76 6.65 -4.89
CA LEU A 51 1.04 5.97 -5.97
C LEU A 51 1.12 6.74 -7.28
N LEU A 52 0.94 8.06 -7.25
CA LEU A 52 1.07 8.92 -8.43
C LEU A 52 2.50 8.97 -8.97
N LYS A 53 3.52 8.94 -8.10
CA LYS A 53 4.93 8.82 -8.52
C LYS A 53 5.24 7.49 -9.22
N LEU A 54 4.48 6.42 -8.93
CA LEU A 54 4.63 5.17 -9.68
C LEU A 54 4.17 5.31 -11.14
N ALA A 55 3.23 6.20 -11.43
CA ALA A 55 2.80 6.49 -12.81
C ALA A 55 3.96 7.06 -13.64
N ASP A 56 4.73 7.96 -13.04
CA ASP A 56 5.92 8.57 -13.66
C ASP A 56 7.02 7.52 -13.90
N LYS A 57 7.27 6.65 -12.92
CA LYS A 57 8.33 5.63 -13.00
C LYS A 57 8.01 4.48 -13.97
N TYR A 58 6.77 3.98 -13.98
CA TYR A 58 6.39 2.75 -14.71
C TYR A 58 5.52 2.99 -15.94
N SER A 59 5.08 4.23 -16.19
CA SER A 59 4.06 4.64 -17.16
C SER A 59 2.61 4.47 -16.69
N VAL A 60 1.74 5.37 -17.15
CA VAL A 60 0.30 5.40 -16.83
C VAL A 60 -0.41 4.09 -17.17
N ASN A 61 -0.09 3.48 -18.31
CA ASN A 61 -0.73 2.25 -18.78
C ASN A 61 -0.45 1.05 -17.84
N ARG A 62 0.79 0.95 -17.34
CA ARG A 62 1.17 -0.10 -16.39
C ARG A 62 0.58 0.13 -15.01
N LEU A 63 0.47 1.39 -14.59
CA LEU A 63 -0.18 1.72 -13.32
C LEU A 63 -1.67 1.37 -13.36
N GLU A 64 -2.36 1.68 -14.47
CA GLU A 64 -3.78 1.35 -14.63
C GLU A 64 -4.02 -0.16 -14.56
N ALA A 65 -3.25 -0.95 -15.32
CA ALA A 65 -3.40 -2.40 -15.32
C ALA A 65 -2.98 -3.05 -13.99
N ALA A 66 -1.98 -2.50 -13.29
CA ALA A 66 -1.68 -2.89 -11.91
C ALA A 66 -2.83 -2.56 -10.93
N CYS A 67 -3.44 -1.37 -11.01
CA CYS A 67 -4.60 -0.99 -10.21
C CYS A 67 -5.80 -1.90 -10.50
N LYS A 68 -6.06 -2.22 -11.78
CA LYS A 68 -7.11 -3.17 -12.18
C LYS A 68 -6.88 -4.54 -11.56
N LYS A 69 -5.66 -5.06 -11.64
CA LYS A 69 -5.29 -6.34 -11.05
C LYS A 69 -5.41 -6.33 -9.52
N ALA A 70 -4.98 -5.24 -8.87
CA ALA A 70 -5.13 -5.08 -7.43
C ALA A 70 -6.60 -5.10 -6.98
N LEU A 71 -7.49 -4.43 -7.73
CA LEU A 71 -8.94 -4.42 -7.48
C LEU A 71 -9.58 -5.80 -7.65
N SER A 72 -9.07 -6.63 -8.57
CA SER A 72 -9.52 -8.02 -8.72
C SER A 72 -9.19 -8.89 -7.51
N TYR A 73 -8.12 -8.58 -6.77
CA TYR A 73 -7.72 -9.33 -5.58
C TYR A 73 -8.36 -8.81 -4.30
N THR A 74 -8.50 -7.50 -4.16
CA THR A 74 -9.09 -6.87 -2.98
C THR A 74 -9.92 -5.64 -3.35
N PRO A 75 -11.09 -5.46 -2.72
CA PRO A 75 -11.90 -4.25 -2.93
C PRO A 75 -11.20 -2.97 -2.43
N HIS A 76 -10.24 -3.10 -1.51
CA HIS A 76 -9.48 -1.99 -0.94
C HIS A 76 -7.97 -2.17 -1.16
N PRO A 77 -7.46 -1.92 -2.37
CA PRO A 77 -6.04 -2.07 -2.67
C PRO A 77 -5.20 -0.98 -1.99
N SER A 78 -4.10 -1.39 -1.35
CA SER A 78 -3.14 -0.47 -0.74
C SER A 78 -2.02 -0.07 -1.72
N TYR A 79 -1.33 1.04 -1.46
CA TYR A 79 -0.12 1.44 -2.23
C TYR A 79 0.91 0.30 -2.32
N LYS A 80 1.13 -0.43 -1.21
CA LYS A 80 2.08 -1.56 -1.18
C LYS A 80 1.67 -2.66 -2.16
N SER A 81 0.37 -2.99 -2.21
CA SER A 81 -0.16 -4.00 -3.12
C SER A 81 0.08 -3.62 -4.58
N VAL A 82 -0.24 -2.38 -4.96
CA VAL A 82 -0.03 -1.88 -6.34
C VAL A 82 1.45 -1.83 -6.69
N LYS A 83 2.30 -1.34 -5.78
CA LYS A 83 3.76 -1.33 -5.95
C LYS A 83 4.32 -2.73 -6.14
N ASN A 84 3.83 -3.70 -5.39
CA ASN A 84 4.26 -5.09 -5.50
C ASN A 84 3.93 -5.63 -6.89
N ILE A 85 2.69 -5.47 -7.36
CA ILE A 85 2.24 -5.90 -8.70
C ILE A 85 3.09 -5.27 -9.82
N LEU A 86 3.47 -3.99 -9.68
CA LEU A 86 4.35 -3.31 -10.64
C LEU A 86 5.78 -3.85 -10.61
N THR A 87 6.30 -4.17 -9.42
CA THR A 87 7.66 -4.67 -9.20
C THR A 87 7.80 -6.11 -9.69
N THR A 88 6.83 -6.97 -9.39
CA THR A 88 6.80 -8.37 -9.86
C THR A 88 6.44 -8.48 -11.34
N GLY A 89 5.97 -7.40 -11.96
CA GLY A 89 5.56 -7.42 -13.36
C GLY A 89 4.26 -8.18 -13.60
N GLN A 90 3.51 -8.52 -12.55
CA GLN A 90 2.21 -9.20 -12.64
C GLN A 90 1.17 -8.42 -13.46
N ASP A 91 1.35 -7.11 -13.60
CA ASP A 91 0.67 -6.24 -14.55
C ASP A 91 0.71 -6.75 -16.01
N LYS A 92 1.81 -7.42 -16.41
CA LYS A 92 2.02 -7.96 -17.76
C LYS A 92 1.54 -9.41 -17.92
N LEU A 93 1.42 -10.13 -16.81
CA LEU A 93 0.99 -11.53 -16.77
C LEU A 93 -0.54 -11.55 -16.66
N SER A 94 -1.20 -11.35 -17.80
CA SER A 94 -2.66 -11.32 -17.91
C SER A 94 -3.33 -12.70 -17.89
N ASP A 95 -2.61 -13.78 -17.62
CA ASP A 95 -3.20 -15.12 -17.64
C ASP A 95 -2.44 -16.10 -16.73
N GLN A 96 -2.46 -15.86 -15.41
CA GLN A 96 -2.28 -16.95 -14.45
C GLN A 96 -2.73 -16.51 -13.04
N PRO A 97 -3.61 -17.30 -12.37
CA PRO A 97 -4.04 -17.03 -11.01
C PRO A 97 -2.95 -17.52 -10.04
N GLU A 98 -1.82 -16.83 -10.01
CA GLU A 98 -0.80 -17.08 -9.00
C GLU A 98 -1.19 -16.34 -7.71
N LYS A 99 -1.84 -17.13 -6.85
CA LYS A 99 -1.84 -17.00 -5.40
C LYS A 99 -0.46 -16.54 -4.94
N ASP A 100 -0.35 -15.41 -4.25
CA ASP A 100 0.36 -15.31 -2.97
C ASP A 100 0.38 -13.86 -2.45
N HIS A 101 0.47 -13.73 -1.14
CA HIS A 101 0.68 -12.52 -0.33
C HIS A 101 -0.57 -11.69 0.04
N GLU A 102 -1.36 -12.31 0.92
CA GLU A 102 -1.75 -11.65 2.17
C GLU A 102 -0.62 -10.73 2.67
N SER A 103 -0.91 -9.43 2.70
CA SER A 103 -0.15 -8.50 3.54
C SER A 103 -0.58 -8.72 4.99
N SER A 104 -0.26 -9.89 5.54
CA SER A 104 -0.21 -10.08 6.98
C SER A 104 1.02 -9.35 7.48
N VAL A 105 0.82 -8.06 7.79
CA VAL A 105 1.65 -7.37 8.77
C VAL A 105 1.31 -8.00 10.11
N GLU A 106 1.86 -9.19 10.38
CA GLU A 106 1.86 -9.78 11.71
C GLU A 106 3.27 -10.30 12.02
N ASN A 107 4.03 -9.38 12.65
CA ASN A 107 5.08 -9.67 13.63
C ASN A 107 6.17 -10.66 13.22
N GLN A 108 7.09 -10.18 12.37
CA GLN A 108 8.40 -10.79 12.13
C GLN A 108 9.38 -10.60 13.31
N TYR A 109 8.91 -10.66 14.57
CA TYR A 109 9.73 -10.65 15.79
C TYR A 109 9.07 -11.42 16.96
N GLY A 110 8.53 -12.61 16.68
CA GLY A 110 8.31 -13.59 17.74
C GLY A 110 9.61 -14.31 18.07
N TYR A 111 10.54 -13.65 18.77
CA TYR A 111 11.63 -14.36 19.46
C TYR A 111 11.02 -15.14 20.62
N THR A 112 10.43 -16.29 20.34
CA THR A 112 10.22 -17.32 21.37
C THR A 112 11.61 -17.76 21.80
N ARG A 113 12.16 -17.10 22.82
CA ARG A 113 13.35 -17.56 23.52
C ARG A 113 13.02 -18.96 24.01
N GLY A 114 13.64 -19.97 23.39
CA GLY A 114 13.42 -21.36 23.72
C GLY A 114 13.56 -21.60 25.23
N ALA A 115 12.80 -22.56 25.74
CA ALA A 115 12.84 -23.01 27.14
C ALA A 115 14.27 -23.31 27.67
N SER A 116 15.25 -23.43 26.77
CA SER A 116 16.68 -23.51 27.05
C SER A 116 17.28 -22.29 27.79
N TYR A 117 16.60 -21.14 27.86
CA TYR A 117 17.10 -19.97 28.63
C TYR A 117 16.99 -20.14 30.15
N TYR A 118 16.08 -21.01 30.63
CA TYR A 118 16.03 -21.42 32.04
C TYR A 118 16.69 -22.79 32.21
N GLY A 119 17.88 -22.96 31.64
CA GLY A 119 18.80 -24.03 32.02
C GLY A 119 19.12 -23.93 33.51
N GLY A 120 18.27 -24.53 34.35
CA GLY A 120 18.56 -24.86 35.72
C GLY A 120 19.63 -25.94 35.72
N LYS A 121 20.90 -25.52 35.68
CA LYS A 121 22.07 -26.36 35.91
C LYS A 121 22.78 -25.86 37.17
N HIS A 122 22.32 -26.34 38.31
CA HIS A 122 23.11 -26.57 39.53
C HIS A 122 22.97 -28.09 39.73
N HIS A 123 23.87 -28.95 39.23
CA HIS A 123 25.21 -29.28 39.71
C HIS A 123 25.28 -29.54 41.23
N ASP A 124 25.44 -30.83 41.55
CA ASP A 124 25.82 -31.58 42.76
C ASP A 124 26.17 -30.83 44.05
N GLU A 125 25.66 -31.33 45.19
CA GLU A 125 26.38 -32.31 46.04
C GLU A 125 25.41 -33.07 46.97
#